data_AF-A0A4S8SPC5-F1
#
_entry.id   AF-A0A4S8SPC5-F1
#
_cell.length_a   1.000
_cell.length_b   1.000
_cell.length_c   1.000
_cell.angle_alpha   90.00
_cell.angle_beta   90.00
_cell.angle_gamma   90.00
#
_symmetry.space_group_name_H-M   'P 1'
#
loop_
_entity.id
_entity.type
_entity.pdbx_description
1 polymer ?
#
loop_
_entity_poly.entity_id
_entity_poly.type
_entity_poly.pdbx_seq_one_letter_code
_entity_poly.pdbx_strand_id
1 'polypeptide(L)'
;MPKGKRSARASWLFRDKPAVASANDTFGRFNISIKYDESKAEGSIVIQHAVHLQGFQSEQTLDLVLRPESIVACDLLLDNQNHRLPPEVLNLIPTNRTDIWSLSLTLHAPGNVICPTAPLPLSFMSTSFGQQFAAFSGLCQTTKLQIYLGRDQLSTEHRLRLENFASAIALRKLRANPIDLRSLGGGGGKQETTWYNIHPPPSEEQADSGATRKRCRVDWDSQQQYSGEPSTKLQRFWDNVPPGSPTEVNTPSTRNVTPSLDDPNTPDTRRMLLFASPTPEKVLESALPSSTVKVRHNQEKRPGSRACTPLPPYLQGSDDKSTPSPALQRTSISPWGHSLDIKPTFLSPDRGPDGGACAGPSPELTQALGGMLEQMLPKIIEGAFSSILGPLIDARLEALVNHKMGMLVQEQLPRLTNQALHQNMAMFVEELEDEHKRAEVEIGETVDEAKTELNEARDKGIDDIETWAQERFGSFEGEVEGIMISAVESLEDKTTVLKERLDRRFRGQCRQMRRVHGSARRRSI
;
A
#
# COMPACT_ATOMS: atom_id res chain seq x y z
N MET A 1 -5.74 19.37 41.94
CA MET A 1 -5.06 18.17 41.41
C MET A 1 -4.04 18.60 40.36
N PRO A 2 -2.77 18.20 40.44
CA PRO A 2 -1.80 18.51 39.40
C PRO A 2 -2.22 17.83 38.10
N LYS A 3 -2.30 18.60 37.01
CA LYS A 3 -2.60 18.09 35.67
C LYS A 3 -1.56 17.04 35.33
N GLY A 4 -1.96 15.77 35.25
CA GLY A 4 -1.08 14.67 34.88
C GLY A 4 -0.38 15.02 33.56
N LYS A 5 0.94 15.17 33.60
CA LYS A 5 1.78 15.25 32.41
C LYS A 5 1.50 13.96 31.64
N ARG A 6 0.70 14.03 30.58
CA ARG A 6 0.48 12.89 29.69
C ARG A 6 1.86 12.45 29.24
N SER A 7 2.24 11.22 29.60
CA SER A 7 3.45 10.56 29.11
C SER A 7 3.54 10.86 27.63
N ALA A 8 4.64 11.48 27.19
CA ALA A 8 4.88 11.75 25.78
C ALA A 8 4.59 10.45 25.03
N ARG A 9 3.60 10.48 24.13
CA ARG A 9 3.20 9.29 23.37
C ARG A 9 4.47 8.76 22.71
N ALA A 10 4.73 7.47 22.85
CA ALA A 10 5.81 6.78 22.15
C ALA A 10 5.78 7.21 20.68
N SER A 11 6.75 8.03 20.30
CA SER A 11 6.73 8.72 19.02
C SER A 11 7.44 7.81 18.02
N TRP A 12 6.68 7.27 17.08
CA TRP A 12 7.24 6.63 15.90
C TRP A 12 8.28 7.56 15.26
N LEU A 13 9.49 7.05 15.02
CA LEU A 13 10.48 7.76 14.22
C LEU A 13 10.12 7.66 12.74
N PHE A 14 9.63 6.48 12.39
CA PHE A 14 9.25 6.10 11.04
C PHE A 14 8.02 5.23 11.14
N ARG A 15 6.96 5.55 10.39
CA ARG A 15 5.73 4.75 10.38
C ARG A 15 5.25 4.57 8.96
N ASP A 16 5.24 3.31 8.53
CA ASP A 16 4.67 2.80 7.29
C ASP A 16 5.18 3.58 6.07
N LYS A 17 6.49 3.83 6.04
CA LYS A 17 7.14 4.57 4.98
C LYS A 17 7.87 3.63 4.03
N PRO A 18 7.79 3.86 2.71
CA PRO A 18 8.43 3.01 1.73
C PRO A 18 9.95 3.20 1.77
N ALA A 19 10.68 2.11 1.93
CA ALA A 19 12.13 2.08 1.96
C ALA A 19 12.64 0.81 1.26
N VAL A 20 13.91 0.83 0.87
CA VAL A 20 14.54 -0.35 0.23
C VAL A 20 15.27 -1.13 1.30
N ALA A 21 14.98 -2.42 1.43
CA ALA A 21 15.71 -3.32 2.31
C ALA A 21 16.44 -4.37 1.46
N SER A 22 17.65 -4.72 1.87
CA SER A 22 18.51 -5.66 1.17
C SER A 22 19.13 -6.68 2.12
N ALA A 23 19.26 -7.91 1.63
CA ALA A 23 19.85 -9.06 2.29
C ALA A 23 20.44 -10.02 1.25
N ASN A 24 21.68 -10.48 1.43
CA ASN A 24 22.32 -11.51 0.60
C ASN A 24 22.13 -11.25 -0.91
N ASP A 25 22.45 -10.04 -1.36
CA ASP A 25 22.30 -9.55 -2.75
C ASP A 25 20.87 -9.44 -3.29
N THR A 26 19.86 -9.86 -2.52
CA THR A 26 18.46 -9.57 -2.81
C THR A 26 18.07 -8.21 -2.24
N PHE A 27 17.20 -7.49 -2.93
CA PHE A 27 16.68 -6.21 -2.48
C PHE A 27 15.22 -6.06 -2.91
N GLY A 28 14.46 -5.32 -2.12
CA GLY A 28 13.06 -5.04 -2.40
C GLY A 28 12.59 -3.77 -1.71
N ARG A 29 11.49 -3.22 -2.22
CA ARG A 29 10.82 -2.06 -1.63
C ARG A 29 9.76 -2.55 -0.65
N PHE A 30 9.86 -2.11 0.60
CA PHE A 30 8.98 -2.52 1.69
C PHE A 30 8.51 -1.31 2.50
N ASN A 31 7.42 -1.48 3.23
CA ASN A 31 7.00 -0.49 4.22
C ASN A 31 7.76 -0.75 5.52
N ILE A 32 8.47 0.26 6.01
CA ILE A 32 9.30 0.15 7.21
C ILE A 32 8.76 1.07 8.29
N SER A 33 8.73 0.53 9.50
CA SER A 33 8.30 1.21 10.71
C SER A 33 9.40 1.09 11.77
N ILE A 34 9.89 2.22 12.26
CA ILE A 34 10.91 2.31 13.31
C ILE A 34 10.29 3.03 14.50
N LYS A 35 10.18 2.32 15.62
CA LYS A 35 9.69 2.86 16.88
C LYS A 35 10.86 3.02 17.84
N TYR A 36 10.95 4.20 18.45
CA TYR A 36 11.93 4.49 19.49
C TYR A 36 11.31 5.35 20.58
N ASP A 37 11.22 4.78 21.78
CA ASP A 37 10.81 5.48 23.00
C ASP A 37 12.02 5.62 23.91
N GLU A 38 12.67 6.78 23.85
CA GLU A 38 13.83 7.10 24.66
C GLU A 38 13.51 7.10 26.16
N SER A 39 12.29 7.49 26.54
CA SER A 39 11.89 7.57 27.96
C SER A 39 11.75 6.20 28.62
N LYS A 40 11.34 5.20 27.84
CA LYS A 40 11.21 3.81 28.29
C LYS A 40 12.41 2.95 27.93
N ALA A 41 13.35 3.51 27.16
CA ALA A 41 14.42 2.77 26.51
C ALA A 41 13.86 1.56 25.72
N GLU A 42 12.79 1.78 24.96
CA GLU A 42 12.15 0.75 24.14
C GLU A 42 12.34 1.05 22.65
N GLY A 43 12.51 0.00 21.84
CA GLY A 43 12.69 0.13 20.41
C GLY A 43 12.20 -1.09 19.63
N SER A 44 11.93 -0.89 18.33
CA SER A 44 11.66 -1.99 17.39
C SER A 44 11.73 -1.48 15.95
N ILE A 45 12.20 -2.34 15.04
CA ILE A 45 12.12 -2.12 13.59
C ILE A 45 11.18 -3.18 13.01
N VAL A 46 10.25 -2.77 12.15
CA VAL A 46 9.30 -3.65 11.49
C VAL A 46 9.37 -3.41 9.99
N ILE A 47 9.52 -4.49 9.22
CA ILE A 47 9.51 -4.48 7.76
C ILE A 47 8.27 -5.26 7.30
N GLN A 48 7.38 -4.61 6.56
CA GLN A 48 6.08 -5.17 6.18
C GLN A 48 6.04 -5.52 4.70
N HIS A 49 5.43 -6.67 4.40
CA HIS A 49 5.15 -7.13 3.05
C HIS A 49 3.69 -7.61 2.93
N ALA A 50 2.95 -7.05 1.98
CA ALA A 50 1.59 -7.48 1.66
C ALA A 50 1.62 -8.69 0.72
N VAL A 51 0.86 -9.72 1.04
CA VAL A 51 0.79 -10.99 0.31
C VAL A 51 -0.63 -11.52 0.23
N HIS A 52 -0.94 -12.24 -0.84
CA HIS A 52 -2.21 -12.96 -0.99
C HIS A 52 -2.07 -14.38 -0.44
N LEU A 53 -2.72 -14.64 0.70
CA LEU A 53 -2.73 -15.94 1.36
C LEU A 53 -4.01 -16.71 1.02
N GLN A 54 -3.88 -18.03 0.83
CA GLN A 54 -5.02 -18.90 0.64
C GLN A 54 -5.88 -18.94 1.91
N GLY A 55 -7.20 -18.84 1.74
CA GLY A 55 -8.14 -18.80 2.86
C GLY A 55 -8.43 -17.40 3.41
N PHE A 56 -7.74 -16.37 2.91
CA PHE A 56 -8.04 -14.98 3.22
C PHE A 56 -8.67 -14.29 2.01
N GLN A 57 -9.75 -13.54 2.21
CA GLN A 57 -10.43 -12.82 1.12
C GLN A 57 -9.69 -11.56 0.67
N SER A 58 -8.82 -11.03 1.53
CA SER A 58 -8.04 -9.81 1.30
C SER A 58 -6.54 -10.05 1.48
N GLU A 59 -5.74 -9.15 0.92
CA GLU A 59 -4.30 -9.09 1.16
C GLU A 59 -3.99 -9.09 2.66
N GLN A 60 -3.02 -9.91 3.03
CA GLN A 60 -2.53 -10.04 4.40
C GLN A 60 -1.12 -9.46 4.50
N THR A 61 -0.78 -8.94 5.67
CA THR A 61 0.55 -8.38 5.94
C THR A 61 1.40 -9.37 6.73
N LEU A 62 2.60 -9.65 6.20
CA LEU A 62 3.69 -10.29 6.92
C LEU A 62 4.61 -9.21 7.46
N ASP A 63 4.82 -9.20 8.78
CA ASP A 63 5.64 -8.20 9.45
C ASP A 63 6.91 -8.86 10.00
N LEU A 64 8.07 -8.62 9.38
CA LEU A 64 9.37 -9.01 9.93
C LEU A 64 9.74 -8.04 11.05
N VAL A 65 9.81 -8.55 12.28
CA VAL A 65 10.09 -7.77 13.49
C VAL A 65 11.53 -7.99 13.94
N LEU A 66 12.30 -6.90 13.95
CA LEU A 66 13.65 -6.86 14.47
C LEU A 66 13.64 -6.19 15.84
N ARG A 67 13.96 -6.98 16.87
CA ARG A 67 13.99 -6.54 18.27
C ARG A 67 15.39 -6.03 18.64
N PRO A 68 15.54 -4.99 19.46
CA PRO A 68 16.86 -4.50 19.86
C PRO A 68 17.76 -5.57 20.47
N GLU A 69 17.20 -6.51 21.23
CA GLU A 69 17.94 -7.63 21.81
C GLU A 69 18.48 -8.59 20.76
N SER A 70 17.85 -8.65 19.59
CA SER A 70 18.32 -9.52 18.51
C SER A 70 19.43 -8.90 17.66
N ILE A 71 19.61 -7.58 17.75
CA ILE A 71 20.57 -6.81 16.96
C ILE A 71 21.91 -6.74 17.70
N VAL A 72 22.96 -7.29 17.08
CA VAL A 72 24.34 -7.30 17.57
C VAL A 72 25.06 -5.99 17.26
N ALA A 73 24.87 -5.47 16.05
CA ALA A 73 25.48 -4.22 15.58
C ALA A 73 24.46 -3.44 14.75
N CYS A 74 24.47 -2.11 14.91
CA CYS A 74 23.58 -1.18 14.24
C CYS A 74 24.36 0.08 13.90
N ASP A 75 24.70 0.22 12.62
CA ASP A 75 25.48 1.33 12.12
C ASP A 75 24.63 2.18 11.18
N LEU A 76 24.57 3.48 11.44
CA LEU A 76 23.91 4.44 10.56
C LEU A 76 24.99 5.18 9.77
N LEU A 77 25.01 4.97 8.46
CA LEU A 77 25.96 5.58 7.54
C LEU A 77 25.21 6.52 6.59
N LEU A 78 25.77 7.70 6.40
CA LEU A 78 25.37 8.57 5.30
C LEU A 78 26.12 8.11 4.06
N ASP A 79 25.43 7.45 3.13
CA ASP A 79 26.04 7.00 1.90
C ASP A 79 26.09 8.16 0.90
N ASN A 80 27.04 9.06 1.11
CA ASN A 80 27.32 10.14 0.15
C ASN A 80 28.04 9.61 -1.11
N GLN A 81 28.43 8.32 -1.12
CA GLN A 81 29.23 7.69 -2.16
C GLN A 81 28.34 6.74 -2.97
N ASN A 82 27.28 7.29 -3.59
CA ASN A 82 26.30 6.63 -4.48
C ASN A 82 26.89 5.72 -5.58
N HIS A 83 28.22 5.64 -5.70
CA HIS A 83 28.95 4.77 -6.61
C HIS A 83 28.95 3.29 -6.23
N ARG A 84 28.47 2.90 -5.03
CA ARG A 84 28.46 1.48 -4.60
C ARG A 84 27.11 0.78 -4.66
N LEU A 85 26.00 1.52 -4.76
CA LEU A 85 24.69 0.90 -4.84
C LEU A 85 24.39 0.46 -6.28
N PRO A 86 23.95 -0.78 -6.50
CA PRO A 86 23.48 -1.20 -7.80
C PRO A 86 22.39 -0.24 -8.32
N PRO A 87 22.41 0.12 -9.62
CA PRO A 87 21.42 1.05 -10.18
C PRO A 87 19.98 0.59 -9.97
N GLU A 88 19.76 -0.71 -9.85
CA GLU A 88 18.47 -1.32 -9.53
C GLU A 88 17.96 -0.93 -8.14
N VAL A 89 18.84 -0.84 -7.14
CA VAL A 89 18.52 -0.38 -5.78
C VAL A 89 18.16 1.10 -5.81
N LEU A 90 18.95 1.91 -6.54
CA LEU A 90 18.73 3.36 -6.68
C LEU A 90 17.38 3.67 -7.34
N ASN A 91 16.92 2.84 -8.27
CA ASN A 91 15.62 3.01 -8.93
C ASN A 91 14.42 2.70 -8.03
N LEU A 92 14.61 1.95 -6.94
CA LEU A 92 13.55 1.60 -5.99
C LEU A 92 13.41 2.60 -4.85
N ILE A 93 14.44 3.43 -4.62
CA ILE A 93 14.40 4.46 -3.59
C ILE A 93 13.49 5.60 -4.06
N PRO A 94 12.47 6.02 -3.28
CA PRO A 94 11.45 6.97 -3.76
C PRO A 94 11.93 8.42 -4.01
N THR A 95 13.24 8.68 -3.95
CA THR A 95 13.78 9.99 -3.56
C THR A 95 15.02 10.33 -4.37
N ASN A 96 15.48 11.58 -4.26
CA ASN A 96 16.61 12.07 -5.06
C ASN A 96 17.89 11.26 -4.76
N ARG A 97 18.59 10.83 -5.82
CA ARG A 97 19.66 9.82 -5.77
C ARG A 97 20.92 10.25 -5.02
N THR A 98 21.01 11.51 -4.57
CA THR A 98 22.24 12.10 -4.06
C THR A 98 22.42 11.95 -2.55
N ASP A 99 21.37 11.64 -1.81
CA ASP A 99 21.39 11.63 -0.35
C ASP A 99 20.58 10.45 0.23
N ILE A 100 21.25 9.32 0.44
CA ILE A 100 20.63 8.11 0.98
C ILE A 100 21.28 7.76 2.32
N TRP A 101 20.44 7.52 3.32
CA TRP A 101 20.86 6.98 4.61
C TRP A 101 20.83 5.45 4.55
N SER A 102 21.92 4.81 4.96
CA SER A 102 22.01 3.36 5.08
C SER A 102 22.08 2.96 6.55
N LEU A 103 21.09 2.20 6.99
CA LEU A 103 21.07 1.57 8.31
C LEU A 103 21.49 0.10 8.16
N SER A 104 22.72 -0.21 8.55
CA SER A 104 23.27 -1.56 8.50
C SER A 104 23.03 -2.28 9.83
N LEU A 105 22.41 -3.45 9.76
CA LEU A 105 22.00 -4.24 10.91
C LEU A 105 22.62 -5.63 10.83
N THR A 106 23.29 -6.04 11.91
CA THR A 106 23.76 -7.41 12.11
C THR A 106 23.00 -8.01 13.28
N LEU A 107 22.34 -9.14 13.07
CA LEU A 107 21.52 -9.87 14.03
C LEU A 107 22.28 -11.10 14.56
N HIS A 108 21.97 -11.53 15.78
CA HIS A 108 22.51 -12.80 16.31
C HIS A 108 21.76 -14.02 15.74
N ALA A 109 20.50 -13.84 15.38
CA ALA A 109 19.61 -14.84 14.79
C ALA A 109 18.66 -14.15 13.79
N PRO A 110 18.11 -14.89 12.82
CA PRO A 110 17.11 -14.35 11.90
C PRO A 110 15.90 -13.74 12.66
N GLY A 111 15.28 -12.72 12.07
CA GLY A 111 14.15 -12.03 12.69
C GLY A 111 12.89 -12.90 12.76
N ASN A 112 12.00 -12.57 13.70
CA ASN A 112 10.70 -13.22 13.80
C ASN A 112 9.71 -12.55 12.84
N VAL A 113 8.78 -13.33 12.30
CA VAL A 113 7.75 -12.86 11.39
C VAL A 113 6.40 -12.97 12.09
N ILE A 114 5.70 -11.85 12.17
CA ILE A 114 4.30 -11.82 12.58
C ILE A 114 3.44 -12.02 11.34
N CYS A 115 2.57 -13.01 11.39
CA CYS A 115 1.67 -13.39 10.31
C CYS A 115 0.23 -13.56 10.83
N PRO A 116 -0.79 -13.62 9.96
CA PRO A 116 -2.15 -13.92 10.38
C PRO A 116 -2.25 -15.26 11.11
N THR A 117 -3.21 -15.37 12.04
CA THR A 117 -3.47 -16.63 12.73
C THR A 117 -4.08 -17.64 11.75
N ALA A 118 -3.26 -18.56 11.25
CA ALA A 118 -3.68 -19.65 10.37
C ALA A 118 -2.82 -20.90 10.65
N PRO A 119 -3.28 -22.10 10.26
CA PRO A 119 -2.44 -23.29 10.29
C PRO A 119 -1.16 -23.06 9.48
N LEU A 120 -0.01 -23.39 10.07
CA LEU A 120 1.30 -23.32 9.41
C LEU A 120 1.62 -24.69 8.77
N PRO A 121 2.31 -24.73 7.60
CA PRO A 121 2.80 -23.59 6.81
C PRO A 121 1.68 -22.83 6.07
N LEU A 122 1.95 -21.55 5.75
CA LEU A 122 0.97 -20.74 5.03
C LEU A 122 0.99 -21.09 3.54
N SER A 123 -0.20 -21.29 2.97
CA SER A 123 -0.37 -21.45 1.52
C SER A 123 -0.51 -20.09 0.84
N PHE A 124 0.34 -19.83 -0.15
CA PHE A 124 0.32 -18.58 -0.94
C PHE A 124 -0.46 -18.81 -2.24
N MET A 125 -1.38 -17.89 -2.59
CA MET A 125 -2.23 -18.07 -3.78
C MET A 125 -1.49 -17.82 -5.10
N SER A 126 -0.47 -16.95 -5.10
CA SER A 126 0.29 -16.64 -6.30
C SER A 126 1.47 -17.57 -6.44
N THR A 127 1.46 -18.44 -7.45
CA THR A 127 2.60 -19.30 -7.80
C THR A 127 3.77 -18.52 -8.41
N SER A 128 3.52 -17.29 -8.88
CA SER A 128 4.56 -16.34 -9.24
C SER A 128 4.97 -15.55 -7.99
N PHE A 129 5.86 -16.14 -7.20
CA PHE A 129 6.58 -15.38 -6.18
C PHE A 129 7.42 -14.31 -6.90
N GLY A 130 6.90 -13.08 -6.91
CA GLY A 130 7.61 -11.95 -7.50
C GLY A 130 8.96 -11.71 -6.80
N GLN A 131 9.85 -10.99 -7.45
CA GLN A 131 11.18 -10.62 -6.93
C GLN A 131 11.11 -10.03 -5.49
N GLN A 132 10.03 -9.31 -5.17
CA GLN A 132 9.80 -8.76 -3.83
C GLN A 132 9.59 -9.85 -2.75
N PHE A 133 8.85 -10.92 -3.06
CA PHE A 133 8.64 -12.01 -2.11
C PHE A 133 9.94 -12.78 -1.87
N ALA A 134 10.71 -13.02 -2.93
CA ALA A 134 12.04 -13.63 -2.81
C ALA A 134 12.98 -12.77 -1.95
N ALA A 135 12.97 -11.45 -2.14
CA ALA A 135 13.72 -10.51 -1.30
C ALA A 135 13.24 -10.50 0.15
N PHE A 136 11.92 -10.54 0.39
CA PHE A 136 11.36 -10.62 1.75
C PHE A 136 11.75 -11.93 2.45
N SER A 137 11.67 -13.04 1.73
CA SER A 137 12.14 -14.35 2.19
C SER A 137 13.62 -14.32 2.56
N GLY A 138 14.46 -13.69 1.73
CA GLY A 138 15.88 -13.46 2.02
C GLY A 138 16.10 -12.61 3.27
N LEU A 139 15.32 -11.54 3.45
CA LEU A 139 15.36 -10.69 4.64
C LEU A 139 14.99 -11.44 5.92
N CYS A 140 14.02 -12.35 5.85
CA CYS A 140 13.58 -13.12 7.01
C CYS A 140 14.58 -14.22 7.41
N GLN A 141 15.46 -14.65 6.51
CA GLN A 141 16.44 -15.72 6.74
C GLN A 141 17.85 -15.21 7.04
N THR A 142 18.16 -13.97 6.69
CA THR A 142 19.50 -13.41 6.90
C THR A 142 19.73 -12.96 8.35
N THR A 143 21.00 -12.91 8.74
CA THR A 143 21.48 -12.20 9.94
C THR A 143 22.11 -10.86 9.62
N LYS A 144 22.30 -10.52 8.33
CA LYS A 144 22.85 -9.23 7.90
C LYS A 144 21.89 -8.59 6.92
N LEU A 145 21.42 -7.40 7.28
CA LEU A 145 20.48 -6.65 6.45
C LEU A 145 20.84 -5.17 6.43
N GLN A 146 20.48 -4.52 5.33
CA GLN A 146 20.69 -3.10 5.12
C GLN A 146 19.38 -2.45 4.72
N ILE A 147 19.06 -1.33 5.36
CA ILE A 147 17.87 -0.54 5.08
C ILE A 147 18.31 0.82 4.53
N TYR A 148 17.83 1.15 3.35
CA TYR A 148 18.09 2.41 2.66
C TYR A 148 16.89 3.34 2.78
N LEU A 149 17.13 4.50 3.37
CA LEU A 149 16.13 5.54 3.64
C LEU A 149 16.48 6.80 2.83
N GLY A 150 15.48 7.36 2.15
CA GLY A 150 15.67 8.64 1.46
C GLY A 150 15.81 9.80 2.45
N ARG A 151 16.69 10.76 2.17
CA ARG A 151 16.92 11.91 3.06
C ARG A 151 15.69 12.78 3.28
N ASP A 152 14.89 12.99 2.25
CA ASP A 152 13.60 13.70 2.31
C ASP A 152 12.56 12.99 3.20
N GLN A 153 12.70 11.68 3.44
CA GLN A 153 11.85 10.94 4.38
C GLN A 153 12.22 11.18 5.84
N LEU A 154 13.45 11.67 6.11
CA LEU A 154 14.00 11.88 7.44
C LEU A 154 14.17 13.39 7.72
N SER A 155 13.31 13.94 8.58
CA SER A 155 13.55 15.27 9.14
C SER A 155 14.85 15.29 9.96
N THR A 156 15.46 16.47 10.13
CA THR A 156 16.67 16.61 10.95
C THR A 156 16.49 16.08 12.37
N GLU A 157 15.28 16.23 12.94
CA GLU A 157 14.93 15.67 14.25
C GLU A 157 14.87 14.14 14.20
N HIS A 158 14.18 13.55 13.21
CA HIS A 158 14.11 12.10 13.06
C HIS A 158 15.49 11.47 12.85
N ARG A 159 16.37 12.16 12.12
CA ARG A 159 17.76 11.77 11.95
C ARG A 159 18.50 11.68 13.28
N LEU A 160 18.49 12.76 14.08
CA LEU A 160 19.16 12.75 15.39
C LEU A 160 18.62 11.63 16.28
N ARG A 161 17.31 11.38 16.21
CA ARG A 161 16.69 10.29 16.98
C ARG A 161 17.04 8.91 16.44
N LEU A 162 17.26 8.75 15.14
CA LEU A 162 17.75 7.51 14.53
C LEU A 162 19.22 7.26 14.89
N GLU A 163 20.05 8.30 14.93
CA GLU A 163 21.43 8.25 15.45
C GLU A 163 21.45 7.83 16.93
N ASN A 164 20.57 8.42 17.75
CA ASN A 164 20.41 8.03 19.16
C ASN A 164 19.90 6.59 19.30
N PHE A 165 18.96 6.17 18.45
CA PHE A 165 18.46 4.80 18.42
C PHE A 165 19.58 3.79 18.08
N ALA A 166 20.36 4.04 17.03
CA ALA A 166 21.49 3.20 16.65
C ALA A 166 22.54 3.13 17.77
N SER A 167 22.88 4.29 18.37
CA SER A 167 23.78 4.37 19.52
C SER A 167 23.27 3.60 20.73
N ALA A 168 21.96 3.66 21.01
CA ALA A 168 21.35 2.96 22.13
C ALA A 168 21.29 1.44 21.91
N ILE A 169 21.13 0.97 20.66
CA ILE A 169 21.31 -0.45 20.29
C ILE A 169 22.75 -0.88 20.54
N ALA A 170 23.74 -0.13 20.05
CA ALA A 170 25.16 -0.46 20.21
C ALA A 170 25.55 -0.57 21.69
N LEU A 171 24.97 0.28 22.54
CA LEU A 171 25.15 0.25 24.00
C LEU A 171 24.27 -0.79 24.73
N ARG A 172 23.45 -1.56 24.01
CA ARG A 172 22.47 -2.53 24.55
C ARG A 172 21.56 -1.93 25.63
N LYS A 173 21.18 -0.67 25.47
CA LYS A 173 20.31 0.05 26.41
C LYS A 173 18.83 -0.11 26.10
N LEU A 174 18.49 -0.64 24.92
CA LEU A 174 17.11 -0.76 24.47
C LEU A 174 16.51 -2.13 24.77
N ARG A 175 15.22 -2.13 25.10
CA ARG A 175 14.37 -3.30 25.20
C ARG A 175 13.38 -3.34 24.03
N ALA A 176 12.90 -4.53 23.70
CA ALA A 176 11.83 -4.73 22.74
C ALA A 176 10.57 -4.02 23.23
N ASN A 177 10.01 -3.18 22.37
CA ASN A 177 8.67 -2.66 22.60
C ASN A 177 7.67 -3.84 22.60
N PRO A 178 6.83 -4.01 23.65
CA PRO A 178 5.85 -5.08 23.69
C PRO A 178 4.88 -4.94 22.51
N ILE A 179 4.70 -6.04 21.79
CA ILE A 179 3.77 -6.13 20.66
C ILE A 179 2.55 -6.90 21.14
N ASP A 180 1.40 -6.22 21.19
CA ASP A 180 0.14 -6.88 21.47
C ASP A 180 -0.40 -7.52 20.19
N LEU A 181 -0.08 -8.80 19.99
CA LEU A 181 -0.51 -9.60 18.84
C LEU A 181 -2.04 -9.67 18.68
N ARG A 182 -2.80 -9.49 19.77
CA ARG A 182 -4.27 -9.49 19.72
C ARG A 182 -4.82 -8.23 19.06
N SER A 183 -4.13 -7.11 19.26
CA SER A 183 -4.55 -5.80 18.74
C SER A 183 -4.24 -5.61 17.24
N LEU A 184 -3.27 -6.34 16.69
CA LEU A 184 -2.75 -6.12 15.33
C LEU A 184 -3.62 -6.69 14.20
N GLY A 185 -4.57 -7.58 14.50
CA GLY A 185 -5.27 -8.39 13.49
C GLY A 185 -6.73 -8.03 13.22
N GLY A 186 -7.22 -6.87 13.68
CA GLY A 186 -8.62 -6.46 13.44
C GLY A 186 -9.67 -7.48 13.90
N GLY A 187 -9.36 -8.30 14.91
CA GLY A 187 -10.20 -9.40 15.41
C GLY A 187 -9.77 -10.81 15.00
N GLY A 188 -9.03 -10.98 13.90
CA GLY A 188 -8.51 -12.29 13.46
C GLY A 188 -7.26 -12.78 14.22
N GLY A 189 -6.64 -11.88 15.00
CA GLY A 189 -5.39 -12.13 15.70
C GLY A 189 -4.19 -12.30 14.76
N LYS A 190 -3.00 -11.94 15.23
CA LYS A 190 -1.74 -12.31 14.58
C LYS A 190 -0.98 -13.31 15.45
N GLN A 191 -0.12 -14.11 14.83
CA GLN A 191 0.81 -14.99 15.52
C GLN A 191 2.24 -14.67 15.10
N GLU A 192 3.17 -14.79 16.04
CA GLU A 192 4.60 -14.62 15.79
C GLU A 192 5.24 -16.00 15.57
N THR A 193 6.04 -16.13 14.53
CA THR A 193 6.72 -17.38 14.16
C THR A 193 8.04 -17.11 13.45
N THR A 194 8.79 -18.16 13.13
CA THR A 194 10.01 -18.06 12.30
C THR A 194 9.68 -18.32 10.85
N TRP A 195 10.49 -17.79 9.92
CA TRP A 195 10.26 -17.95 8.49
C TRP A 195 10.15 -19.42 8.04
N TYR A 196 10.97 -20.29 8.62
CA TYR A 196 10.98 -21.73 8.32
C TYR A 196 9.64 -22.42 8.59
N ASN A 197 8.84 -21.89 9.52
CA ASN A 197 7.51 -22.43 9.81
C ASN A 197 6.45 -21.89 8.83
N ILE A 198 6.68 -20.72 8.24
CA ILE A 198 5.76 -20.10 7.28
C ILE A 198 5.89 -20.76 5.92
N HIS A 199 7.13 -20.90 5.45
CA HIS A 199 7.44 -21.45 4.14
C HIS A 199 8.65 -22.40 4.27
N PRO A 200 8.43 -23.65 4.72
CA PRO A 200 9.50 -24.63 4.83
C PRO A 200 10.16 -24.80 3.46
N PRO A 201 11.49 -24.93 3.39
CA PRO A 201 12.15 -25.29 2.15
C PRO A 201 11.52 -26.60 1.63
N PRO A 202 11.31 -26.76 0.31
CA PRO A 202 10.80 -28.00 -0.22
C PRO A 202 11.74 -29.11 0.25
N SER A 203 11.23 -30.00 1.10
CA SER A 203 11.98 -31.16 1.56
C SER A 203 12.41 -31.94 0.32
N GLU A 204 13.72 -32.12 0.13
CA GLU A 204 14.31 -32.91 -0.97
C GLU A 204 13.91 -34.41 -0.92
N GLU A 205 12.97 -34.79 -0.07
CA GLU A 205 12.43 -36.13 0.09
C GLU A 205 11.28 -36.42 -0.90
N GLN A 206 11.59 -36.45 -2.20
CA GLN A 206 10.89 -37.34 -3.14
C GLN A 206 11.68 -37.66 -4.41
N ALA A 207 13.00 -37.79 -4.30
CA ALA A 207 13.85 -38.36 -5.34
C ALA A 207 14.46 -39.70 -4.91
N ASP A 208 13.69 -40.55 -4.20
CA ASP A 208 14.05 -41.95 -4.01
C ASP A 208 12.79 -42.81 -3.83
N SER A 209 12.17 -43.13 -4.96
CA SER A 209 11.33 -44.32 -5.06
C SER A 209 11.63 -45.03 -6.38
N GLY A 210 12.75 -45.75 -6.34
CA GLY A 210 12.69 -47.19 -6.58
C GLY A 210 12.33 -47.62 -8.00
N ALA A 211 13.38 -47.76 -8.80
CA ALA A 211 13.49 -48.69 -9.92
C ALA A 211 12.57 -49.91 -9.82
N THR A 212 11.62 -50.03 -10.76
CA THR A 212 11.19 -51.33 -11.26
C THR A 212 11.16 -51.34 -12.78
N ARG A 213 12.27 -51.88 -13.31
CA ARG A 213 12.27 -52.98 -14.29
C ARG A 213 11.60 -52.70 -15.65
N LYS A 214 12.48 -52.41 -16.62
CA LYS A 214 12.53 -52.94 -17.99
C LYS A 214 11.36 -53.87 -18.38
N ARG A 215 10.55 -53.45 -19.36
CA ARG A 215 10.06 -54.22 -20.52
C ARG A 215 9.59 -53.20 -21.57
N CYS A 216 10.38 -53.04 -22.63
CA CYS A 216 10.14 -53.57 -23.98
C CYS A 216 9.33 -52.61 -24.85
N ARG A 217 10.04 -52.03 -25.82
CA ARG A 217 9.55 -51.52 -27.11
C ARG A 217 8.42 -52.39 -27.68
N VAL A 218 7.34 -51.76 -28.14
CA VAL A 218 6.73 -52.04 -29.45
C VAL A 218 6.13 -50.72 -29.96
N ASP A 219 6.55 -50.33 -31.16
CA ASP A 219 6.01 -49.24 -31.98
C ASP A 219 4.51 -49.40 -32.23
N TRP A 220 3.75 -48.31 -32.39
CA TRP A 220 2.67 -48.29 -33.38
C TRP A 220 2.30 -46.82 -33.67
N ASP A 221 2.99 -46.25 -34.65
CA ASP A 221 2.39 -45.24 -35.51
C ASP A 221 1.23 -45.90 -36.26
N SER A 222 0.02 -45.34 -36.16
CA SER A 222 -0.86 -45.06 -37.30
C SER A 222 -2.30 -44.71 -36.88
N GLN A 223 -2.83 -43.75 -37.64
CA GLN A 223 -4.23 -43.55 -38.01
C GLN A 223 -5.13 -42.60 -37.19
N GLN A 224 -5.31 -41.44 -37.82
CA GLN A 224 -6.56 -40.90 -38.36
C GLN A 224 -7.63 -40.35 -37.40
N GLN A 225 -7.80 -39.03 -37.52
CA GLN A 225 -9.06 -38.32 -37.74
C GLN A 225 -10.34 -39.18 -37.66
N TYR A 226 -11.26 -38.83 -36.77
CA TYR A 226 -12.67 -38.60 -37.12
C TYR A 226 -13.36 -37.75 -36.05
N SER A 227 -14.27 -36.92 -36.55
CA SER A 227 -15.16 -35.95 -35.90
C SER A 227 -16.11 -36.52 -34.83
N GLY A 228 -16.57 -35.64 -33.93
CA GLY A 228 -17.90 -35.77 -33.32
C GLY A 228 -18.02 -35.27 -31.87
N GLU A 229 -18.32 -33.98 -31.70
CA GLU A 229 -19.17 -33.52 -30.60
C GLU A 229 -20.64 -33.94 -30.86
N PRO A 230 -21.59 -33.75 -29.91
CA PRO A 230 -21.49 -33.70 -28.44
C PRO A 230 -22.50 -34.68 -27.80
N SER A 231 -22.57 -34.80 -26.47
CA SER A 231 -23.84 -34.98 -25.70
C SER A 231 -23.67 -35.60 -24.31
N THR A 232 -23.93 -34.77 -23.30
CA THR A 232 -24.74 -35.02 -22.08
C THR A 232 -24.23 -35.84 -20.90
N LYS A 233 -24.62 -35.32 -19.71
CA LYS A 233 -24.92 -35.98 -18.42
C LYS A 233 -23.76 -36.31 -17.48
N LEU A 234 -23.56 -35.41 -16.52
CA LEU A 234 -23.16 -35.70 -15.14
C LEU A 234 -23.88 -34.66 -14.26
N GLN A 235 -25.17 -34.85 -13.96
CA GLN A 235 -25.70 -35.60 -12.80
C GLN A 235 -25.16 -35.09 -11.46
N ARG A 236 -25.93 -34.14 -10.91
CA ARG A 236 -25.90 -33.68 -9.52
C ARG A 236 -26.28 -34.81 -8.56
N PHE A 237 -25.45 -35.03 -7.55
CA PHE A 237 -25.69 -35.78 -6.30
C PHE A 237 -24.65 -35.16 -5.36
N TRP A 238 -24.97 -34.45 -4.27
CA TRP A 238 -25.70 -34.90 -3.09
C TRP A 238 -26.36 -33.72 -2.36
N ASP A 239 -27.68 -33.70 -2.32
CA ASP A 239 -28.45 -33.21 -1.18
C ASP A 239 -28.75 -34.44 -0.31
N ASN A 240 -28.37 -34.42 0.97
CA ASN A 240 -28.93 -35.25 2.04
C ASN A 240 -28.43 -34.75 3.40
N VAL A 241 -29.16 -33.78 3.97
CA VAL A 241 -29.04 -33.39 5.39
C VAL A 241 -30.20 -34.03 6.15
N PRO A 242 -29.97 -34.85 7.20
CA PRO A 242 -31.04 -35.29 8.08
C PRO A 242 -31.31 -34.25 9.19
N PRO A 243 -32.58 -34.09 9.63
CA PRO A 243 -32.97 -33.07 10.58
C PRO A 243 -32.92 -33.56 12.04
N GLY A 244 -32.56 -32.64 12.93
CA GLY A 244 -33.11 -32.53 14.29
C GLY A 244 -32.47 -33.39 15.39
N SER A 245 -31.86 -32.72 16.38
CA SER A 245 -32.16 -32.90 17.81
C SER A 245 -31.45 -31.81 18.64
N PRO A 246 -32.15 -31.10 19.54
CA PRO A 246 -31.61 -30.04 20.37
C PRO A 246 -31.08 -30.59 21.71
N THR A 247 -30.03 -29.99 22.25
CA THR A 247 -29.67 -30.15 23.67
C THR A 247 -29.21 -28.82 24.25
N GLU A 248 -30.14 -28.16 24.94
CA GLU A 248 -29.85 -27.20 26.00
C GLU A 248 -29.18 -27.94 27.17
N VAL A 249 -28.00 -27.51 27.61
CA VAL A 249 -27.55 -27.71 29.01
C VAL A 249 -26.69 -26.52 29.45
N ASN A 250 -27.34 -25.62 30.19
CA ASN A 250 -26.88 -24.97 31.43
C ASN A 250 -25.36 -24.80 31.65
N THR A 251 -24.89 -23.55 31.64
CA THR A 251 -23.68 -23.16 32.40
C THR A 251 -24.03 -22.05 33.40
N PRO A 252 -23.83 -22.26 34.71
CA PRO A 252 -24.26 -21.33 35.74
C PRO A 252 -23.26 -20.18 35.94
N SER A 253 -23.85 -19.00 36.15
CA SER A 253 -23.22 -17.76 36.63
C SER A 253 -22.64 -17.93 38.03
N THR A 254 -21.35 -17.64 38.19
CA THR A 254 -20.68 -17.56 39.51
C THR A 254 -20.67 -16.10 39.97
N ARG A 255 -21.59 -15.80 40.90
CA ARG A 255 -21.52 -14.62 41.77
C ARG A 255 -20.36 -14.79 42.74
N ASN A 256 -19.35 -13.91 42.66
CA ASN A 256 -18.36 -13.76 43.71
C ASN A 256 -18.97 -12.97 44.87
N VAL A 257 -19.21 -13.68 45.97
CA VAL A 257 -19.55 -13.14 47.28
C VAL A 257 -18.24 -12.88 48.03
N THR A 258 -18.00 -11.62 48.36
CA THR A 258 -16.94 -11.16 49.25
C THR A 258 -17.30 -11.54 50.70
N PRO A 259 -16.43 -12.23 51.46
CA PRO A 259 -16.55 -12.28 52.90
C PRO A 259 -15.69 -11.20 53.57
N SER A 260 -16.30 -10.68 54.62
CA SER A 260 -15.89 -9.69 55.60
C SER A 260 -14.49 -9.87 56.18
N LEU A 261 -13.88 -8.70 56.35
CA LEU A 261 -12.77 -8.32 57.22
C LEU A 261 -13.20 -8.44 58.69
N ASP A 262 -12.50 -9.24 59.49
CA ASP A 262 -12.39 -9.14 60.96
C ASP A 262 -11.21 -10.02 61.40
N ASP A 263 -10.09 -9.42 61.83
CA ASP A 263 -9.72 -9.31 63.25
C ASP A 263 -8.28 -8.74 63.41
N PRO A 264 -8.02 -7.94 64.46
CA PRO A 264 -6.75 -7.30 64.73
C PRO A 264 -5.90 -8.15 65.69
N ASN A 265 -4.58 -7.94 65.70
CA ASN A 265 -3.70 -7.89 66.89
C ASN A 265 -2.26 -8.25 66.51
N THR A 266 -1.37 -7.25 66.49
CA THR A 266 -0.04 -7.40 67.11
C THR A 266 0.59 -6.02 67.32
N PRO A 267 1.07 -5.71 68.55
CA PRO A 267 1.85 -4.51 68.82
C PRO A 267 3.35 -4.83 68.72
N ASP A 268 4.14 -4.00 68.06
CA ASP A 268 5.58 -3.96 68.37
C ASP A 268 6.19 -2.57 68.12
N THR A 269 6.31 -1.85 69.23
CA THR A 269 7.51 -1.22 69.78
C THR A 269 8.61 -0.66 68.85
N ARG A 270 9.08 0.54 69.26
CA ARG A 270 10.45 1.08 69.12
C ARG A 270 10.89 1.58 67.74
N ARG A 271 10.96 2.92 67.61
CA ARG A 271 12.25 3.65 67.68
C ARG A 271 12.04 5.18 67.65
N MET A 272 12.41 5.82 68.76
CA MET A 272 12.78 7.24 68.80
C MET A 272 14.31 7.35 68.73
N LEU A 273 14.82 8.18 67.82
CA LEU A 273 16.11 8.90 67.85
C LEU A 273 15.90 10.10 66.91
N LEU A 274 15.85 11.40 67.27
CA LEU A 274 16.73 12.33 67.99
C LEU A 274 18.04 12.73 67.25
N PHE A 275 18.17 14.06 67.07
CA PHE A 275 19.35 14.91 66.77
C PHE A 275 19.90 14.87 65.32
N ALA A 276 20.47 15.92 64.72
CA ALA A 276 20.58 17.36 64.95
C ALA A 276 21.19 18.00 63.67
N SER A 277 21.00 19.32 63.53
CA SER A 277 21.62 20.40 62.71
C SER A 277 23.06 20.20 62.17
N PRO A 278 23.64 21.02 61.22
CA PRO A 278 23.40 22.48 61.06
C PRO A 278 23.53 23.14 59.66
N THR A 279 23.12 24.41 59.63
CA THR A 279 23.41 25.54 58.72
C THR A 279 24.91 25.92 58.66
N PRO A 280 25.40 26.64 57.62
CA PRO A 280 25.39 28.12 57.56
C PRO A 280 25.09 28.70 56.14
N GLU A 281 24.26 29.74 56.01
CA GLU A 281 24.59 31.19 55.93
C GLU A 281 25.54 31.65 54.80
N LYS A 282 24.99 32.43 53.84
CA LYS A 282 25.31 33.84 53.50
C LYS A 282 24.55 34.24 52.21
N VAL A 283 23.55 35.14 52.23
CA VAL A 283 23.58 36.62 52.30
C VAL A 283 23.95 37.30 50.97
N LEU A 284 22.93 37.83 50.27
CA LEU A 284 22.73 39.23 49.79
C LEU A 284 21.61 39.22 48.71
N GLU A 285 20.37 39.67 48.96
CA GLU A 285 19.88 41.06 48.89
C GLU A 285 20.09 41.77 47.53
N SER A 286 19.02 41.96 46.74
CA SER A 286 18.62 43.30 46.26
C SER A 286 17.24 43.33 45.60
N ALA A 287 16.35 44.12 46.21
CA ALA A 287 15.41 45.08 45.61
C ALA A 287 14.40 44.66 44.52
N LEU A 288 13.12 44.68 44.93
CA LEU A 288 11.93 44.99 44.13
C LEU A 288 12.01 46.42 43.52
N PRO A 289 11.12 46.76 42.57
CA PRO A 289 9.88 47.41 43.00
C PRO A 289 8.61 46.86 42.33
N SER A 290 7.57 46.89 43.15
CA SER A 290 6.16 46.68 42.84
C SER A 290 5.63 47.55 41.70
N SER A 291 4.75 46.99 40.88
CA SER A 291 3.70 47.78 40.23
C SER A 291 2.34 47.09 40.39
N THR A 292 1.46 47.82 41.07
CA THR A 292 0.05 47.59 41.28
C THR A 292 -0.73 47.88 39.99
N VAL A 293 -1.51 46.93 39.47
CA VAL A 293 -2.59 47.24 38.52
C VAL A 293 -3.88 46.47 38.86
N LYS A 294 -4.75 47.23 39.51
CA LYS A 294 -6.22 47.30 39.44
C LYS A 294 -6.99 46.14 38.79
N VAL A 295 -7.78 45.51 39.67
CA VAL A 295 -9.09 44.91 39.42
C VAL A 295 -9.97 45.83 38.56
N ARG A 296 -10.52 45.28 37.47
CA ARG A 296 -11.76 45.78 36.84
C ARG A 296 -12.69 44.64 36.53
N HIS A 297 -13.82 44.66 37.23
CA HIS A 297 -15.07 44.00 36.88
C HIS A 297 -15.63 44.64 35.61
N ASN A 298 -16.13 43.84 34.66
CA ASN A 298 -17.20 44.25 33.76
C ASN A 298 -17.97 43.03 33.24
N GLN A 299 -19.28 43.07 33.50
CA GLN A 299 -20.31 42.33 32.77
C GLN A 299 -20.40 42.88 31.34
N GLU A 300 -20.60 42.02 30.34
CA GLU A 300 -21.75 42.09 29.42
C GLU A 300 -21.72 40.99 28.34
N LYS A 301 -22.87 40.32 28.22
CA LYS A 301 -23.60 39.93 26.99
C LYS A 301 -22.87 39.22 25.83
N ARG A 302 -23.32 37.99 25.58
CA ARG A 302 -23.41 37.36 24.23
C ARG A 302 -24.16 38.32 23.26
N PRO A 303 -23.84 38.29 21.96
CA PRO A 303 -24.50 37.34 21.06
C PRO A 303 -23.55 36.63 20.10
N GLY A 304 -23.97 35.46 19.63
CA GLY A 304 -23.23 34.67 18.66
C GLY A 304 -23.19 35.33 17.27
N SER A 305 -22.19 34.95 16.48
CA SER A 305 -22.30 34.85 15.03
C SER A 305 -21.15 34.02 14.50
N ARG A 306 -21.52 33.05 13.67
CA ARG A 306 -20.66 32.26 12.79
C ARG A 306 -19.85 33.22 11.90
N ALA A 307 -18.55 33.02 11.82
CA ALA A 307 -17.72 33.56 10.75
C ALA A 307 -16.77 32.46 10.28
N CYS A 308 -17.12 31.86 9.15
CA CYS A 308 -16.23 31.01 8.36
C CYS A 308 -14.97 31.80 8.01
N THR A 309 -13.82 31.23 8.30
CA THR A 309 -12.53 31.74 7.82
C THR A 309 -12.42 31.36 6.35
N PRO A 310 -12.27 32.31 5.40
CA PRO A 310 -12.00 31.96 4.02
C PRO A 310 -10.57 31.44 3.90
N LEU A 311 -10.41 30.25 3.30
CA LEU A 311 -9.13 29.71 2.89
C LEU A 311 -8.51 30.60 1.78
N PRO A 312 -7.18 30.70 1.70
CA PRO A 312 -6.51 31.49 0.67
C PRO A 312 -6.76 30.88 -0.72
N PRO A 313 -6.87 31.70 -1.79
CA PRO A 313 -7.04 31.21 -3.14
C PRO A 313 -5.79 30.45 -3.60
N TYR A 314 -6.01 29.25 -4.12
CA TYR A 314 -4.97 28.50 -4.81
C TYR A 314 -4.49 29.27 -6.04
N LEU A 315 -3.17 29.41 -6.15
CA LEU A 315 -2.48 29.88 -7.36
C LEU A 315 -2.77 28.91 -8.50
N GLN A 316 -3.60 29.36 -9.43
CA GLN A 316 -3.87 28.70 -10.70
C GLN A 316 -2.60 28.76 -11.54
N GLY A 317 -1.99 27.59 -11.72
CA GLY A 317 -0.80 27.40 -12.54
C GLY A 317 -1.05 27.80 -13.98
N SER A 318 -0.05 28.48 -14.53
CA SER A 318 -0.03 29.13 -15.82
C SER A 318 -0.24 28.18 -17.00
N ASP A 319 -1.03 28.64 -17.95
CA ASP A 319 -1.12 28.14 -19.32
C ASP A 319 0.26 28.06 -19.99
N ASP A 320 0.70 26.84 -20.30
CA ASP A 320 1.81 26.63 -21.21
C ASP A 320 1.30 26.72 -22.66
N LYS A 321 1.80 27.76 -23.33
CA LYS A 321 1.63 28.07 -24.74
C LYS A 321 1.99 26.88 -25.62
N SER A 322 0.98 26.29 -26.23
CA SER A 322 1.13 25.40 -27.38
C SER A 322 1.69 26.20 -28.57
N THR A 323 2.96 25.94 -28.90
CA THR A 323 3.59 26.35 -30.16
C THR A 323 2.87 25.70 -31.36
N PRO A 324 2.48 26.45 -32.41
CA PRO A 324 1.92 25.85 -33.61
C PRO A 324 3.04 25.23 -34.45
N SER A 325 2.93 23.93 -34.73
CA SER A 325 3.78 23.26 -35.73
C SER A 325 3.40 23.71 -37.15
N PRO A 326 4.37 23.80 -38.07
CA PRO A 326 4.18 24.43 -39.37
C PRO A 326 3.41 23.54 -40.34
N ALA A 327 2.55 24.19 -41.13
CA ALA A 327 1.82 23.60 -42.24
C ALA A 327 2.78 22.99 -43.29
N LEU A 328 2.75 21.67 -43.43
CA LEU A 328 3.35 20.97 -44.55
C LEU A 328 2.50 21.17 -45.81
N GLN A 329 3.03 21.96 -46.74
CA GLN A 329 2.48 22.15 -48.08
C GLN A 329 2.50 20.81 -48.83
N ARG A 330 1.32 20.35 -49.25
CA ARG A 330 1.15 19.26 -50.23
C ARG A 330 1.59 19.76 -51.60
N THR A 331 2.80 19.41 -52.03
CA THR A 331 3.17 19.44 -53.45
C THR A 331 2.72 18.13 -54.10
N SER A 332 1.66 18.20 -54.90
CA SER A 332 1.24 17.13 -55.82
C SER A 332 2.27 17.02 -56.95
N ILE A 333 3.07 15.96 -56.92
CA ILE A 333 3.90 15.56 -58.06
C ILE A 333 3.24 14.34 -58.68
N SER A 334 2.65 14.51 -59.86
CA SER A 334 2.16 13.42 -60.69
C SER A 334 3.33 12.57 -61.17
N PRO A 335 3.35 11.24 -60.93
CA PRO A 335 4.36 10.35 -61.46
C PRO A 335 3.85 9.66 -62.73
N TRP A 336 3.64 10.43 -63.79
CA TRP A 336 3.42 9.87 -65.13
C TRP A 336 4.50 10.44 -66.06
N GLY A 337 5.71 9.92 -65.86
CA GLY A 337 6.86 10.18 -66.71
C GLY A 337 7.02 9.09 -67.77
N HIS A 338 6.96 9.53 -69.02
CA HIS A 338 7.62 8.96 -70.20
C HIS A 338 7.04 7.67 -70.82
N SER A 339 6.13 7.89 -71.77
CA SER A 339 5.89 6.99 -72.90
C SER A 339 7.19 6.82 -73.70
N LEU A 340 7.77 5.62 -73.68
CA LEU A 340 8.86 5.25 -74.57
C LEU A 340 8.30 5.04 -75.97
N ASP A 341 8.43 6.06 -76.83
CA ASP A 341 8.30 5.90 -78.28
C ASP A 341 9.44 5.00 -78.78
N ILE A 342 9.15 3.71 -78.90
CA ILE A 342 10.03 2.77 -79.62
C ILE A 342 9.79 3.01 -81.11
N LYS A 343 10.58 3.91 -81.68
CA LYS A 343 10.67 4.14 -83.13
C LYS A 343 11.42 2.95 -83.75
N PRO A 344 10.80 2.09 -84.57
CA PRO A 344 11.52 1.00 -85.21
C PRO A 344 12.42 1.56 -86.30
N THR A 345 13.74 1.49 -86.09
CA THR A 345 14.73 1.81 -87.11
C THR A 345 14.73 0.70 -88.16
N PHE A 346 13.89 0.83 -89.18
CA PHE A 346 14.04 0.05 -90.40
C PHE A 346 15.24 0.59 -91.18
N LEU A 347 16.25 -0.25 -91.37
CA LEU A 347 17.38 0.02 -92.25
C LEU A 347 16.86 0.11 -93.69
N SER A 348 16.95 1.31 -94.28
CA SER A 348 16.77 1.49 -95.71
C SER A 348 17.88 0.77 -96.47
N PRO A 349 17.58 -0.06 -97.48
CA PRO A 349 18.60 -0.60 -98.36
C PRO A 349 19.11 0.51 -99.26
N ASP A 350 20.37 0.86 -99.08
CA ASP A 350 21.10 1.82 -99.89
C ASP A 350 21.16 1.33 -101.35
N ARG A 351 20.61 2.14 -102.25
CA ARG A 351 20.40 1.81 -103.66
C ARG A 351 21.51 2.46 -104.46
N GLY A 352 22.65 1.78 -104.56
CA GLY A 352 23.69 2.11 -105.53
C GLY A 352 23.26 1.70 -106.95
N PRO A 353 23.36 2.57 -107.95
CA PRO A 353 23.15 2.20 -109.34
C PRO A 353 24.48 1.72 -109.92
N ASP A 354 24.54 0.48 -110.39
CA ASP A 354 25.18 0.19 -111.67
C ASP A 354 24.99 -1.27 -112.12
N GLY A 355 24.50 -1.37 -113.36
CA GLY A 355 24.66 -2.40 -114.37
C GLY A 355 25.07 -3.82 -113.98
N GLY A 356 24.14 -4.77 -114.19
CA GLY A 356 24.48 -6.18 -114.33
C GLY A 356 23.27 -7.04 -114.68
N ALA A 357 22.95 -7.15 -115.97
CA ALA A 357 21.96 -8.08 -116.47
C ALA A 357 22.33 -9.52 -116.09
N CYS A 358 21.51 -10.16 -115.25
CA CYS A 358 21.59 -11.59 -114.98
C CYS A 358 20.18 -12.20 -115.00
N ALA A 359 20.10 -13.34 -115.68
CA ALA A 359 18.90 -13.99 -116.17
C ALA A 359 17.85 -14.25 -115.07
N GLY A 360 16.59 -14.00 -115.42
CA GLY A 360 15.44 -14.32 -114.59
C GLY A 360 15.35 -15.83 -114.32
N PRO A 361 15.05 -16.24 -113.08
CA PRO A 361 14.85 -17.64 -112.76
C PRO A 361 13.56 -18.15 -113.40
N SER A 362 13.61 -19.41 -113.82
CA SER A 362 12.51 -20.17 -114.42
C SER A 362 11.19 -20.04 -113.63
N PRO A 363 10.04 -19.85 -114.31
CA PRO A 363 8.72 -19.67 -113.70
C PRO A 363 8.19 -20.91 -112.95
N GLU A 364 8.78 -22.09 -113.14
CA GLU A 364 8.38 -23.30 -112.41
C GLU A 364 8.97 -23.36 -110.99
N LEU A 365 10.13 -22.73 -110.78
CA LEU A 365 10.80 -22.72 -109.48
C LEU A 365 10.15 -21.72 -108.52
N THR A 366 9.68 -20.58 -109.03
CA THR A 366 8.95 -19.56 -108.24
C THR A 366 7.55 -20.02 -107.83
N GLN A 367 6.87 -20.82 -108.65
CA GLN A 367 5.54 -21.36 -108.31
C GLN A 367 5.63 -22.52 -107.31
N ALA A 368 6.64 -23.40 -107.44
CA ALA A 368 6.91 -24.46 -106.47
C ALA A 368 7.42 -23.91 -105.13
N LEU A 369 8.32 -22.92 -105.13
CA LEU A 369 8.75 -22.24 -103.90
C LEU A 369 7.61 -21.43 -103.27
N GLY A 370 6.75 -20.78 -104.07
CA GLY A 370 5.59 -20.02 -103.59
C GLY A 370 4.59 -20.89 -102.83
N GLY A 371 4.20 -22.05 -103.38
CA GLY A 371 3.28 -22.97 -102.70
C GLY A 371 3.90 -23.66 -101.48
N MET A 372 5.20 -23.96 -101.54
CA MET A 372 5.92 -24.54 -100.40
C MET A 372 6.11 -23.51 -99.28
N LEU A 373 6.39 -22.24 -99.60
CA LEU A 373 6.39 -21.13 -98.65
C LEU A 373 4.98 -20.89 -98.10
N GLU A 374 3.92 -20.85 -98.88
CA GLU A 374 2.55 -20.68 -98.35
C GLU A 374 2.14 -21.78 -97.37
N GLN A 375 2.63 -23.02 -97.53
CA GLN A 375 2.37 -24.10 -96.56
C GLN A 375 3.32 -24.10 -95.35
N MET A 376 4.60 -23.73 -95.52
CA MET A 376 5.56 -23.70 -94.42
C MET A 376 5.49 -22.42 -93.58
N LEU A 377 5.20 -21.28 -94.20
CA LEU A 377 5.23 -19.97 -93.54
C LEU A 377 4.25 -19.90 -92.35
N PRO A 378 3.00 -20.39 -92.43
CA PRO A 378 2.11 -20.40 -91.27
C PRO A 378 2.65 -21.28 -90.14
N LYS A 379 3.24 -22.45 -90.47
CA LYS A 379 3.83 -23.35 -89.47
C LYS A 379 5.11 -22.80 -88.85
N ILE A 380 5.91 -22.06 -89.63
CA ILE A 380 7.13 -21.39 -89.15
C ILE A 380 6.75 -20.17 -88.32
N ILE A 381 5.73 -19.40 -88.71
CA ILE A 381 5.24 -18.26 -87.94
C ILE A 381 4.61 -18.74 -86.63
N GLU A 382 3.71 -19.73 -86.67
CA GLU A 382 3.10 -20.31 -85.48
C GLU A 382 4.16 -20.97 -84.57
N GLY A 383 5.10 -21.72 -85.16
CA GLY A 383 6.23 -22.29 -84.45
C GLY A 383 7.13 -21.23 -83.80
N ALA A 384 7.47 -20.15 -84.50
CA ALA A 384 8.30 -19.06 -83.98
C ALA A 384 7.55 -18.21 -82.93
N PHE A 385 6.25 -17.98 -83.10
CA PHE A 385 5.43 -17.28 -82.12
C PHE A 385 5.28 -18.10 -80.84
N SER A 386 5.01 -19.41 -80.93
CA SER A 386 4.88 -20.26 -79.76
C SER A 386 6.21 -20.61 -79.09
N SER A 387 7.31 -20.76 -79.85
CA SER A 387 8.61 -21.18 -79.29
C SER A 387 9.52 -20.01 -78.88
N ILE A 388 9.39 -18.84 -79.51
CA ILE A 388 10.28 -17.70 -79.26
C ILE A 388 9.48 -16.55 -78.64
N LEU A 389 8.37 -16.16 -79.26
CA LEU A 389 7.64 -14.95 -78.84
C LEU A 389 6.86 -15.18 -77.54
N GLY A 390 6.21 -16.34 -77.37
CA GLY A 390 5.48 -16.71 -76.16
C GLY A 390 6.35 -16.66 -74.89
N PRO A 391 7.45 -17.42 -74.82
CA PRO A 391 8.35 -17.39 -73.67
C PRO A 391 8.98 -16.02 -73.40
N LEU A 392 9.23 -15.23 -74.45
CA LEU A 392 9.82 -13.90 -74.32
C LEU A 392 8.80 -12.87 -73.83
N ILE A 393 7.54 -12.99 -74.25
CA ILE A 393 6.42 -12.19 -73.73
C ILE A 393 6.17 -12.58 -72.27
N ASP A 394 6.08 -13.87 -71.95
CA ASP A 394 5.87 -14.37 -70.59
C ASP A 394 6.99 -13.93 -69.65
N ALA A 395 8.25 -14.11 -70.03
CA ALA A 395 9.40 -13.69 -69.22
C ALA A 395 9.42 -12.17 -69.00
N ARG A 396 9.01 -11.38 -69.99
CA ARG A 396 8.99 -9.92 -69.88
C ARG A 396 7.80 -9.42 -69.06
N LEU A 397 6.64 -10.07 -69.19
CA LEU A 397 5.45 -9.81 -68.36
C LEU A 397 5.72 -10.20 -66.91
N GLU A 398 6.28 -11.39 -66.68
CA GLU A 398 6.69 -11.86 -65.36
C GLU A 398 7.71 -10.91 -64.73
N ALA A 399 8.74 -10.49 -65.45
CA ALA A 399 9.71 -9.51 -64.96
C ALA A 399 9.05 -8.15 -64.62
N LEU A 400 8.13 -7.68 -65.45
CA LEU A 400 7.44 -6.41 -65.23
C LEU A 400 6.48 -6.48 -64.04
N VAL A 401 5.74 -7.58 -63.91
CA VAL A 401 4.84 -7.85 -62.78
C VAL A 401 5.64 -8.02 -61.50
N ASN A 402 6.69 -8.84 -61.49
CA ASN A 402 7.56 -9.03 -60.32
C ASN A 402 8.22 -7.73 -59.89
N HIS A 403 8.68 -6.90 -60.84
CA HIS A 403 9.26 -5.60 -60.51
C HIS A 403 8.23 -4.63 -59.95
N LYS A 404 7.07 -4.45 -60.59
CA LYS A 404 6.03 -3.51 -60.12
C LYS A 404 5.36 -3.97 -58.84
N MET A 405 5.01 -5.25 -58.74
CA MET A 405 4.45 -5.84 -57.53
C MET A 405 5.48 -5.82 -56.41
N GLY A 406 6.75 -6.11 -56.71
CA GLY A 406 7.87 -5.97 -55.77
C GLY A 406 7.99 -4.56 -55.21
N MET A 407 7.94 -3.52 -56.06
CA MET A 407 7.96 -2.12 -55.62
C MET A 407 6.74 -1.74 -54.78
N LEU A 408 5.53 -2.16 -55.17
CA LEU A 408 4.31 -1.93 -54.38
C LEU A 408 4.39 -2.59 -53.00
N VAL A 409 4.85 -3.83 -52.95
CA VAL A 409 4.96 -4.60 -51.70
C VAL A 409 6.11 -4.11 -50.83
N GLN A 410 7.26 -3.75 -51.40
CA GLN A 410 8.42 -3.30 -50.63
C GLN A 410 8.32 -1.85 -50.19
N GLU A 411 7.79 -0.94 -51.01
CA GLU A 411 7.80 0.49 -50.69
C GLU A 411 6.45 1.02 -50.24
N GLN A 412 5.36 0.64 -50.90
CA GLN A 412 4.05 1.24 -50.61
C GLN A 412 3.32 0.54 -49.47
N LEU A 413 3.41 -0.78 -49.39
CA LEU A 413 2.75 -1.52 -48.32
C LEU A 413 3.24 -1.06 -46.94
N PRO A 414 4.56 -1.00 -46.63
CA PRO A 414 5.01 -0.56 -45.31
C PRO A 414 4.62 0.90 -45.01
N ARG A 415 4.58 1.76 -46.03
CA ARG A 415 4.13 3.15 -45.86
C ARG A 415 2.65 3.23 -45.48
N LEU A 416 1.78 2.51 -46.19
CA LEU A 416 0.35 2.47 -45.87
C LEU A 416 0.10 1.81 -44.51
N THR A 417 0.82 0.72 -44.18
CA THR A 417 0.70 0.05 -42.88
C THR A 417 1.17 0.96 -41.75
N ASN A 418 2.31 1.64 -41.90
CA ASN A 418 2.82 2.58 -40.89
C ASN A 418 1.90 3.79 -40.73
N GLN A 419 1.32 4.29 -41.82
CA GLN A 419 0.35 5.39 -41.75
C GLN A 419 -0.93 4.97 -41.00
N ALA A 420 -1.50 3.81 -41.34
CA ALA A 420 -2.67 3.27 -40.66
C ALA A 420 -2.37 2.98 -39.17
N LEU A 421 -1.18 2.44 -38.88
CA LEU A 421 -0.74 2.20 -37.51
C LEU A 421 -0.63 3.50 -36.71
N HIS A 422 0.00 4.54 -37.28
CA HIS A 422 0.11 5.85 -36.62
C HIS A 422 -1.27 6.49 -36.37
N GLN A 423 -2.20 6.38 -37.33
CA GLN A 423 -3.56 6.89 -37.15
C GLN A 423 -4.31 6.13 -36.05
N ASN A 424 -4.22 4.80 -36.03
CA ASN A 424 -4.82 3.99 -34.98
C ASN A 424 -4.20 4.30 -33.62
N MET A 425 -2.88 4.41 -33.52
CA MET A 425 -2.20 4.79 -32.28
C MET A 425 -2.63 6.16 -31.78
N ALA A 426 -2.78 7.15 -32.67
CA ALA A 426 -3.25 8.49 -32.29
C ALA A 426 -4.68 8.44 -31.72
N MET A 427 -5.60 7.72 -32.38
CA MET A 427 -6.96 7.54 -31.87
C MET A 427 -6.98 6.81 -30.52
N PHE A 428 -6.18 5.76 -30.35
CA PHE A 428 -6.10 5.04 -29.08
C PHE A 428 -5.56 5.91 -27.94
N VAL A 429 -4.58 6.78 -28.21
CA VAL A 429 -4.06 7.71 -27.20
C VAL A 429 -5.13 8.73 -26.80
N GLU A 430 -5.85 9.29 -27.76
CA GLU A 430 -6.95 10.23 -27.51
C GLU A 430 -8.08 9.57 -26.69
N GLU A 431 -8.50 8.36 -27.06
CA GLU A 431 -9.51 7.58 -26.32
C GLU A 431 -9.05 7.25 -24.89
N LEU A 432 -7.78 6.88 -24.71
CA LEU A 432 -7.21 6.60 -23.40
C LEU A 432 -7.16 7.87 -22.53
N GLU A 433 -6.80 9.02 -23.10
CA GLU A 433 -6.78 10.30 -22.38
C GLU A 433 -8.19 10.74 -21.95
N ASP A 434 -9.19 10.53 -22.81
CA ASP A 434 -10.59 10.85 -22.49
C ASP A 434 -11.16 9.90 -21.42
N GLU A 435 -10.85 8.60 -21.48
CA GLU A 435 -11.24 7.65 -20.44
C GLU A 435 -10.53 7.95 -19.12
N HIS A 436 -9.26 8.36 -19.16
CA HIS A 436 -8.53 8.79 -17.97
C HIS A 436 -9.17 10.02 -17.32
N LYS A 437 -9.52 11.04 -18.10
CA LYS A 437 -10.24 12.24 -17.59
C LYS A 437 -11.60 11.87 -17.01
N ARG A 438 -12.34 10.95 -17.65
CA ARG A 438 -13.63 10.48 -17.12
C ARG A 438 -13.45 9.78 -15.77
N ALA A 439 -12.47 8.88 -15.67
CA ALA A 439 -12.17 8.19 -14.42
C ALA A 439 -11.69 9.15 -13.32
N GLU A 440 -10.93 10.19 -13.67
CA GLU A 440 -10.51 11.22 -12.71
C GLU A 440 -11.71 12.00 -12.15
N VAL A 441 -12.68 12.36 -13.01
CA VAL A 441 -13.93 13.01 -12.58
C VAL A 441 -14.75 12.09 -11.68
N GLU A 442 -14.94 10.82 -12.07
CA GLU A 442 -15.69 9.83 -11.27
C GLU A 442 -15.04 9.61 -9.90
N ILE A 443 -13.71 9.48 -9.85
CA ILE A 443 -12.97 9.37 -8.58
C ILE A 443 -13.15 10.66 -7.76
N GLY A 444 -13.11 11.83 -8.39
CA GLY A 444 -13.39 13.11 -7.72
C GLY A 444 -14.77 13.15 -7.07
N GLU A 445 -15.81 12.75 -7.79
CA GLU A 445 -17.19 12.68 -7.29
C GLU A 445 -17.32 11.70 -6.12
N THR A 446 -16.74 10.50 -6.23
CA THR A 446 -16.77 9.51 -5.14
C THR A 446 -16.02 9.98 -3.88
N VAL A 447 -14.92 10.73 -4.05
CA VAL A 447 -14.18 11.31 -2.92
C VAL A 447 -14.98 12.42 -2.26
N ASP A 448 -15.64 13.27 -3.04
CA ASP A 448 -16.49 14.33 -2.50
C ASP A 448 -17.72 13.77 -1.76
N GLU A 449 -18.33 12.69 -2.27
CA GLU A 449 -19.42 11.98 -1.59
C GLU A 449 -18.95 11.30 -0.29
N ALA A 450 -17.81 10.59 -0.32
CA ALA A 450 -17.25 10.01 0.91
C ALA A 450 -16.91 11.08 1.95
N LYS A 451 -16.53 12.29 1.51
CA LYS A 451 -16.24 13.43 2.38
C LYS A 451 -17.52 14.05 2.94
N THR A 452 -18.62 14.14 2.20
CA THR A 452 -19.91 14.60 2.74
C THR A 452 -20.42 13.61 3.79
N GLU A 453 -20.44 12.30 3.49
CA GLU A 453 -20.83 11.25 4.44
C GLU A 453 -19.98 11.29 5.73
N LEU A 454 -18.66 11.45 5.61
CA LEU A 454 -17.77 11.54 6.77
C LEU A 454 -18.07 12.78 7.63
N ASN A 455 -18.39 13.91 7.02
CA ASN A 455 -18.76 15.13 7.76
C ASN A 455 -20.11 14.94 8.47
N GLU A 456 -21.09 14.33 7.83
CA GLU A 456 -22.39 14.01 8.44
C GLU A 456 -22.22 13.05 9.62
N ALA A 457 -21.42 12.00 9.46
CA ALA A 457 -21.13 11.04 10.53
C ALA A 457 -20.38 11.71 11.71
N ARG A 458 -19.44 12.61 11.42
CA ARG A 458 -18.75 13.41 12.46
C ARG A 458 -19.74 14.28 13.22
N ASP A 459 -20.58 15.02 12.50
CA ASP A 459 -21.50 15.98 13.11
C ASP A 459 -22.55 15.26 13.96
N LYS A 460 -23.08 14.12 13.48
CA LYS A 460 -23.91 13.22 14.28
C LYS A 460 -23.18 12.72 15.54
N GLY A 461 -21.92 12.34 15.42
CA GLY A 461 -21.12 11.91 16.58
C GLY A 461 -20.90 13.02 17.61
N ILE A 462 -20.82 14.28 17.17
CA ILE A 462 -20.74 15.45 18.07
C ILE A 462 -22.08 15.64 18.80
N ASP A 463 -23.20 15.57 18.08
CA ASP A 463 -24.54 15.70 18.65
C ASP A 463 -24.85 14.58 19.67
N ASP A 464 -24.44 13.34 19.38
CA ASP A 464 -24.58 12.20 20.30
C ASP A 464 -23.77 12.42 21.59
N ILE A 465 -22.53 12.93 21.47
CA ILE A 465 -21.68 13.24 22.64
C ILE A 465 -22.28 14.38 23.46
N GLU A 466 -22.82 15.41 22.82
CA GLU A 466 -23.46 16.54 23.51
C GLU A 466 -24.72 16.08 24.25
N THR A 467 -25.56 15.28 23.59
CA THR A 467 -26.77 14.70 24.19
C THR A 467 -26.41 13.84 25.40
N TRP A 468 -25.45 12.94 25.27
CA TRP A 468 -24.98 12.10 26.37
C TRP A 468 -24.41 12.93 27.54
N ALA A 469 -23.66 13.99 27.24
CA ALA A 469 -23.13 14.87 28.28
C ALA A 469 -24.26 15.60 29.02
N GLN A 470 -25.26 16.13 28.31
CA GLN A 470 -26.42 16.80 28.90
C GLN A 470 -27.22 15.85 29.80
N GLU A 471 -27.49 14.62 29.34
CA GLU A 471 -28.15 13.59 30.14
C GLU A 471 -27.37 13.27 31.42
N ARG A 472 -26.04 13.11 31.31
CA ARG A 472 -25.20 12.79 32.47
C ARG A 472 -25.14 13.95 33.47
N PHE A 473 -25.06 15.19 32.99
CA PHE A 473 -25.08 16.36 33.87
C PHE A 473 -26.43 16.52 34.57
N GLY A 474 -27.55 16.30 33.87
CA GLY A 474 -28.88 16.33 34.50
C GLY A 474 -29.05 15.25 35.57
N SER A 475 -28.58 14.03 35.30
CA SER A 475 -28.54 12.95 36.29
C SER A 475 -27.68 13.31 37.51
N PHE A 476 -26.50 13.90 37.30
CA PHE A 476 -25.61 14.31 38.38
C PHE A 476 -26.21 15.46 39.22
N GLU A 477 -26.86 16.44 38.59
CA GLU A 477 -27.55 17.52 39.30
C GLU A 477 -28.65 16.97 40.22
N GLY A 478 -29.43 15.99 39.75
CA GLY A 478 -30.41 15.28 40.58
C GLY A 478 -29.79 14.48 41.74
N GLU A 479 -28.66 13.82 41.51
CA GLU A 479 -27.91 13.13 42.58
C GLU A 479 -27.42 14.13 43.65
N VAL A 480 -26.88 15.29 43.23
CA VAL A 480 -26.39 16.34 44.14
C VAL A 480 -27.54 16.97 44.92
N GLU A 481 -28.66 17.26 44.29
CA GLU A 481 -29.86 17.77 44.96
C GLU A 481 -30.38 16.77 46.00
N GLY A 482 -30.42 15.48 45.66
CA GLY A 482 -30.82 14.42 46.60
C GLY A 482 -29.88 14.31 47.82
N ILE A 483 -28.57 14.43 47.62
CA ILE A 483 -27.58 14.48 48.71
C ILE A 483 -27.78 15.73 49.55
N MET A 484 -28.05 16.88 48.93
CA MET A 484 -28.27 18.15 49.64
C MET A 484 -29.51 18.08 50.52
N ILE A 485 -30.64 17.60 50.00
CA ILE A 485 -31.89 17.40 50.76
C ILE A 485 -31.64 16.47 51.94
N SER A 486 -31.03 15.30 51.70
CA SER A 486 -30.73 14.32 52.75
C SER A 486 -29.81 14.89 53.85
N ALA A 487 -28.84 15.73 53.47
CA ALA A 487 -27.94 16.38 54.41
C ALA A 487 -28.65 17.44 55.27
N VAL A 488 -29.57 18.22 54.68
CA VAL A 488 -30.39 19.20 55.40
C VAL A 488 -31.31 18.49 56.39
N GLU A 489 -32.04 17.45 55.97
CA GLU A 489 -32.89 16.65 56.84
C GLU A 489 -32.09 16.04 58.01
N SER A 490 -30.91 15.47 57.72
CA SER A 490 -30.01 14.93 58.77
C SER A 490 -29.55 15.99 59.78
N LEU A 491 -29.32 17.23 59.34
CA LEU A 491 -28.94 18.34 60.22
C LEU A 491 -30.11 18.82 61.07
N GLU A 492 -31.32 18.86 60.51
CA GLU A 492 -32.54 19.18 61.25
C GLU A 492 -32.79 18.16 62.36
N ASP A 493 -32.69 16.86 62.06
CA ASP A 493 -32.79 15.78 63.04
C ASP A 493 -31.72 15.89 64.15
N LYS A 494 -30.47 16.16 63.80
CA LYS A 494 -29.40 16.38 64.80
C LYS A 494 -29.69 17.60 65.67
N THR A 495 -30.27 18.65 65.09
CA THR A 495 -30.63 19.89 65.80
C THR A 495 -31.77 19.65 66.79
N THR A 496 -32.80 18.89 66.41
CA THR A 496 -33.90 18.53 67.32
C THR A 496 -33.40 17.68 68.49
N VAL A 497 -32.55 16.68 68.23
CA VAL A 497 -31.92 15.84 69.27
C VAL A 497 -31.08 16.67 70.25
N LEU A 498 -30.28 17.62 69.74
CA LEU A 498 -29.48 18.51 70.58
C LEU A 498 -30.35 19.43 71.43
N LYS A 499 -31.42 20.00 70.84
CA LYS A 499 -32.40 20.83 71.54
C LYS A 499 -33.04 20.05 72.69
N GLU A 500 -33.51 18.83 72.45
CA GLU A 500 -34.06 17.96 73.50
C GLU A 500 -33.05 17.65 74.60
N ARG A 501 -31.79 17.36 74.25
CA ARG A 501 -30.73 17.05 75.21
C ARG A 501 -30.42 18.25 76.10
N LEU A 502 -30.37 19.46 75.54
CA LEU A 502 -30.13 20.70 76.27
C LEU A 502 -31.30 21.01 77.21
N ASP A 503 -32.53 20.88 76.73
CA ASP A 503 -33.76 20.99 77.50
C ASP A 503 -33.80 20.02 78.69
N ARG A 504 -33.46 18.74 78.46
CA ARG A 504 -33.38 17.72 79.52
C ARG A 504 -32.33 18.09 80.56
N ARG A 505 -31.13 18.56 80.14
CA ARG A 505 -30.08 19.02 81.07
C ARG A 505 -30.52 20.23 81.88
N PHE A 506 -31.11 21.23 81.24
CA PHE A 506 -31.60 22.44 81.91
C PHE A 506 -32.69 22.10 82.94
N ARG A 507 -33.69 21.30 82.55
CA ARG A 507 -34.71 20.79 83.49
C ARG A 507 -34.09 20.00 84.64
N GLY A 508 -33.07 19.19 84.37
CA GLY A 508 -32.31 18.46 85.39
C GLY A 508 -31.62 19.38 86.41
N GLN A 509 -30.90 20.39 85.94
CA GLN A 509 -30.23 21.38 86.80
C GLN A 509 -31.22 22.21 87.62
N CYS A 510 -32.33 22.67 87.03
CA CYS A 510 -33.38 23.37 87.77
C CYS A 510 -33.96 22.50 88.91
N ARG A 511 -34.19 21.20 88.64
CA ARG A 511 -34.64 20.26 89.67
C ARG A 511 -33.60 20.10 90.78
N GLN A 512 -32.31 20.01 90.44
CA GLN A 512 -31.22 19.91 91.41
C GLN A 512 -31.12 21.17 92.29
N MET A 513 -31.16 22.36 91.70
CA MET A 513 -31.17 23.62 92.45
C MET A 513 -32.35 23.73 93.42
N ARG A 514 -33.55 23.34 92.98
CA ARG A 514 -34.75 23.30 93.86
C ARG A 514 -34.57 22.33 95.03
N ARG A 515 -33.93 21.17 94.82
CA ARG A 515 -33.60 20.22 95.89
C ARG A 515 -32.60 20.79 96.90
N VAL A 516 -31.56 21.48 96.43
CA VAL A 516 -30.56 22.13 97.30
C VAL A 516 -31.21 23.22 98.16
N HIS A 517 -32.02 24.10 97.56
CA HIS A 517 -32.74 25.14 98.30
C HIS A 517 -33.76 24.58 99.29
N GLY A 518 -34.51 23.54 98.90
CA GLY A 518 -35.45 22.86 99.80
C GLY A 518 -34.76 22.18 100.99
N SER A 519 -33.55 21.65 100.78
CA SER A 519 -32.75 21.00 101.83
C SER A 519 -32.10 22.02 102.77
N ALA A 520 -31.66 23.17 102.25
CA ALA A 520 -31.13 24.27 103.06
C ALA A 520 -32.21 24.86 103.98
N ARG A 521 -33.44 25.02 103.47
CA ARG A 521 -34.57 25.56 104.24
C ARG A 521 -35.01 24.64 105.39
N ARG A 522 -34.79 23.33 105.28
CA ARG A 522 -35.07 22.35 106.36
C ARG A 522 -34.00 22.29 107.46
N ARG A 523 -32.83 22.93 107.28
CA ARG A 523 -31.77 23.01 108.31
C ARG A 523 -31.75 24.35 109.07
N SER A 524 -32.64 25.28 108.71
CA SER A 524 -32.73 26.63 109.29
C SER A 524 -33.96 26.82 110.21
N ILE A 525 -34.69 25.73 110.48
CA ILE A 525 -35.74 25.62 111.48
C ILE A 525 -35.23 24.59 112.47
#